data_AF-A0A523SCK2-F1
#
_entry.id   AF-A0A523SCK2-F1
#
_cell.length_a   1.000
_cell.length_b   1.000
_cell.length_c   1.000
_cell.angle_alpha   90.00
_cell.angle_beta   90.00
_cell.angle_gamma   90.00
#
_symmetry.space_group_name_H-M   'P 1'
#
loop_
_entity.id
_entity.type
_entity.pdbx_description
1 polymer ?
#
loop_
_entity_poly.entity_id
_entity_poly.type
_entity_poly.pdbx_seq_one_letter_code
_entity_poly.pdbx_strand_id
1 'polypeptide(L)'
;MEDDIFDYFRSLMQHRSALVFIFVGAHRLEEMTHDYWSIFFNIAIHQKISYLKEDEARQLITEPVAGSLEYEDYAVNKIIRVTHCHPYFVQLICWALVNHCNACQRNYATINDVNTVLDDILVAGEAHFAYVWQQSSPWERLVLAVLAKMLRPGKDYALLSEMEQALEVGGAILDKQEVVQHLNELCMRDVLGKEANGGLRYRFQIELVRLWIDQHKSIEEAIAGVTTT
;
A
#
# COMPACT_ATOMS: atom_id res chain seq x y z
N MET A 1 -5.35 11.82 -24.11
CA MET A 1 -6.80 11.98 -23.99
C MET A 1 -7.06 13.37 -24.53
N GLU A 2 -7.82 13.52 -25.61
CA GLU A 2 -7.96 14.81 -26.32
C GLU A 2 -8.65 15.85 -25.42
N ASP A 3 -8.11 17.08 -25.43
CA ASP A 3 -8.50 18.20 -24.56
C ASP A 3 -10.01 18.53 -24.61
N ASP A 4 -10.62 18.26 -25.75
CA ASP A 4 -12.03 18.53 -26.05
C ASP A 4 -13.01 17.78 -25.13
N ILE A 5 -12.61 16.64 -24.54
CA ILE A 5 -13.51 15.82 -23.74
C ILE A 5 -13.84 16.45 -22.38
N PHE A 6 -12.87 17.15 -21.77
CA PHE A 6 -13.05 17.75 -20.45
C PHE A 6 -13.89 19.03 -20.53
N ASP A 7 -13.73 19.82 -21.59
CA ASP A 7 -14.60 20.97 -21.88
C ASP A 7 -16.04 20.53 -22.15
N TYR A 8 -16.22 19.41 -22.86
CA TYR A 8 -17.53 18.80 -23.04
C TYR A 8 -18.17 18.37 -21.71
N PHE A 9 -17.42 17.70 -20.83
CA PHE A 9 -17.91 17.34 -19.49
C PHE A 9 -18.27 18.58 -18.66
N ARG A 10 -17.47 19.63 -18.72
CA ARG A 10 -17.77 20.90 -18.03
C ARG A 10 -19.09 21.50 -18.51
N SER A 11 -19.32 21.55 -19.82
CA SER A 11 -20.56 22.05 -20.41
C SER A 11 -21.78 21.27 -19.92
N LEU A 12 -21.67 19.93 -19.87
CA LEU A 12 -22.74 19.09 -19.33
C LEU A 12 -23.00 19.35 -17.85
N MET A 13 -21.95 19.44 -17.03
CA MET A 13 -22.07 19.70 -15.59
C MET A 13 -22.72 21.07 -15.29
N GLN A 14 -22.45 22.09 -16.10
CA GLN A 14 -22.99 23.44 -15.90
C GLN A 14 -24.43 23.62 -16.41
N HIS A 15 -24.81 22.93 -17.48
CA HIS A 15 -26.08 23.19 -18.17
C HIS A 15 -27.12 22.07 -18.03
N ARG A 16 -26.78 20.93 -17.43
CA ARG A 16 -27.70 19.79 -17.24
C ARG A 16 -27.83 19.43 -15.76
N SER A 17 -28.87 19.96 -15.11
CA SER A 17 -29.19 19.68 -13.71
C SER A 17 -29.66 18.25 -13.41
N ALA A 18 -29.92 17.43 -14.44
CA ALA A 18 -30.37 16.04 -14.31
C ALA A 18 -29.22 15.01 -14.40
N LEU A 19 -27.97 15.46 -14.47
CA LEU A 19 -26.79 14.59 -14.59
C LEU A 19 -25.89 14.72 -13.37
N VAL A 20 -25.42 13.57 -12.87
CA VAL A 20 -24.41 13.48 -11.81
C VAL A 20 -23.17 12.80 -12.38
N PHE A 21 -22.00 13.38 -12.13
CA PHE A 21 -20.71 12.87 -12.61
C PHE A 21 -19.90 12.33 -11.43
N ILE A 22 -19.39 11.11 -11.55
CA ILE A 22 -18.49 10.48 -10.59
C ILE A 22 -17.23 10.06 -11.35
N PHE A 23 -16.10 10.68 -11.01
CA PHE A 23 -14.80 10.35 -11.58
C PHE A 23 -14.03 9.47 -10.60
N VAL A 24 -13.46 8.37 -11.07
CA VAL A 24 -12.70 7.41 -10.26
C VAL A 24 -11.34 7.20 -10.91
N GLY A 25 -10.26 7.33 -10.14
CA GLY A 25 -8.88 7.16 -10.60
C GLY A 25 -7.97 6.69 -9.47
N ALA A 26 -6.92 5.94 -9.82
CA ALA A 26 -5.97 5.35 -8.86
C ALA A 26 -4.84 6.32 -8.46
N HIS A 27 -4.43 7.20 -9.36
CA HIS A 27 -3.56 8.32 -9.04
C HIS A 27 -4.41 9.49 -8.60
N ARG A 28 -3.85 10.40 -7.77
CA ARG A 28 -4.49 11.70 -7.54
C ARG A 28 -4.73 12.26 -8.93
N LEU A 29 -5.98 12.36 -9.36
CA LEU A 29 -6.27 12.93 -10.67
C LEU A 29 -5.59 14.33 -10.77
N GLU A 30 -5.38 14.99 -9.63
CA GLU A 30 -4.57 16.19 -9.40
C GLU A 30 -3.18 16.17 -10.07
N GLU A 31 -2.51 15.02 -10.16
CA GLU A 31 -1.19 14.85 -10.80
C GLU A 31 -1.30 14.71 -12.31
N MET A 32 -2.44 14.22 -12.82
CA MET A 32 -2.60 13.96 -14.25
C MET A 32 -2.63 15.26 -15.05
N THR A 33 -2.98 16.40 -14.45
CA THR A 33 -3.13 17.66 -15.19
C THR A 33 -3.20 18.87 -14.24
N HIS A 34 -2.05 19.43 -13.84
CA HIS A 34 -2.01 20.69 -13.08
C HIS A 34 -2.80 21.82 -13.79
N ASP A 35 -2.81 21.83 -15.13
CA ASP A 35 -3.54 22.82 -15.93
C ASP A 35 -5.03 22.48 -16.16
N TYR A 36 -5.42 21.20 -16.27
CA TYR A 36 -6.81 20.80 -16.57
C TYR A 36 -7.67 20.62 -15.32
N TRP A 37 -7.06 20.39 -14.15
CA TRP A 37 -7.79 20.38 -12.88
C TRP A 37 -8.41 21.72 -12.50
N SER A 38 -7.88 22.82 -13.06
CA SER A 38 -8.45 24.17 -12.90
C SER A 38 -9.92 24.24 -13.35
N ILE A 39 -10.34 23.35 -14.26
CA ILE A 39 -11.69 23.29 -14.81
C ILE A 39 -12.70 22.72 -13.79
N PHE A 40 -12.27 21.76 -12.96
CA PHE A 40 -13.10 21.06 -11.99
C PHE A 40 -12.93 21.55 -10.55
N PHE A 41 -11.91 22.37 -10.27
CA PHE A 41 -11.47 22.75 -8.93
C PHE A 41 -12.53 23.40 -8.03
N ASN A 42 -13.60 23.96 -8.62
CA ASN A 42 -14.71 24.58 -7.88
C ASN A 42 -16.04 23.80 -7.94
N ILE A 43 -16.09 22.65 -8.63
CA ILE A 43 -17.35 21.92 -8.89
C ILE A 43 -17.27 20.46 -8.39
N ALA A 44 -16.09 19.86 -8.35
CA ALA A 44 -15.92 18.47 -7.92
C ALA A 44 -15.65 18.36 -6.41
N ILE A 45 -16.32 17.42 -5.75
CA ILE A 45 -16.02 17.00 -4.38
C ILE A 45 -14.97 15.89 -4.46
N HIS A 46 -13.79 16.13 -3.91
CA HIS A 46 -12.74 15.11 -3.85
C HIS A 46 -12.96 14.20 -2.64
N GLN A 47 -13.19 12.91 -2.90
CA GLN A 47 -13.26 11.88 -1.86
C GLN A 47 -12.12 10.89 -2.05
N LYS A 48 -11.11 10.96 -1.18
CA LYS A 48 -10.07 9.93 -1.11
C LYS A 48 -10.67 8.66 -0.50
N ILE A 49 -10.56 7.54 -1.20
CA ILE A 49 -10.77 6.21 -0.61
C ILE A 49 -9.44 5.82 0.02
N SER A 50 -9.43 5.66 1.34
CA SER A 50 -8.24 5.29 2.10
C SER A 50 -8.45 3.96 2.80
N TYR A 51 -7.55 3.63 3.74
CA TYR A 51 -7.68 2.48 4.62
C TYR A 51 -9.01 2.54 5.39
N LEU A 52 -9.59 1.37 5.64
CA LEU A 52 -10.77 1.25 6.49
C LEU A 52 -10.39 1.62 7.93
N LYS A 53 -11.37 2.10 8.69
CA LYS A 53 -11.21 2.09 10.14
C LYS A 53 -11.14 0.64 10.64
N GLU A 54 -10.57 0.44 11.82
CA GLU A 54 -10.40 -0.90 12.36
C GLU A 54 -11.73 -1.63 12.55
N ASP A 55 -12.77 -0.94 13.02
CA ASP A 55 -14.13 -1.47 13.18
C ASP A 55 -14.76 -1.86 11.83
N GLU A 56 -14.62 -1.01 10.82
CA GLU A 56 -15.07 -1.30 9.44
C GLU A 56 -14.33 -2.52 8.86
N ALA A 57 -13.01 -2.64 9.11
CA ALA A 57 -12.23 -3.79 8.69
C ALA A 57 -12.66 -5.08 9.40
N ARG A 58 -12.97 -5.02 10.71
CA ARG A 58 -13.51 -6.16 11.47
C ARG A 58 -14.83 -6.63 10.88
N GLN A 59 -15.75 -5.70 10.59
CA GLN A 59 -17.02 -6.02 9.96
C GLN A 59 -16.82 -6.68 8.59
N LEU A 60 -15.93 -6.14 7.76
CA LEU A 60 -15.61 -6.71 6.45
C LEU A 60 -15.03 -8.13 6.54
N ILE A 61 -14.30 -8.45 7.62
CA ILE A 61 -13.73 -9.78 7.86
C ILE A 61 -14.81 -10.76 8.31
N THR A 62 -15.68 -10.37 9.24
CA THR A 62 -16.54 -11.32 9.97
C THR A 62 -17.97 -11.41 9.45
N GLU A 63 -18.59 -10.30 9.06
CA GLU A 63 -20.02 -10.27 8.70
C GLU A 63 -20.35 -11.06 7.42
N PRO A 64 -19.54 -11.01 6.33
CA PRO A 64 -19.89 -11.71 5.08
C PRO A 64 -20.00 -13.23 5.20
N VAL A 65 -19.37 -13.83 6.21
CA VAL A 65 -19.33 -15.28 6.44
C VAL A 65 -19.95 -15.69 7.78
N ALA A 66 -20.62 -14.76 8.46
CA ALA A 66 -21.26 -15.02 9.75
C ALA A 66 -22.22 -16.22 9.66
N GLY A 67 -22.09 -17.15 10.61
CA GLY A 67 -22.84 -18.41 10.64
C GLY A 67 -22.31 -19.52 9.74
N SER A 68 -21.30 -19.24 8.90
CA SER A 68 -20.65 -20.25 8.04
C SER A 68 -19.19 -20.50 8.42
N LEU A 69 -18.44 -19.44 8.78
CA LEU A 69 -17.05 -19.49 9.22
C LEU A 69 -16.88 -18.54 10.41
N GLU A 70 -16.38 -19.07 11.51
CA GLU A 70 -16.02 -18.28 12.70
C GLU A 70 -14.51 -18.01 12.71
N TYR A 71 -14.11 -16.84 13.22
CA TYR A 71 -12.71 -16.46 13.34
C TYR A 71 -12.30 -16.38 14.81
N GLU A 72 -11.11 -16.87 15.11
CA GLU A 72 -10.40 -16.53 16.33
C GLU A 72 -10.05 -15.03 16.35
N ASP A 73 -10.17 -14.36 17.50
CA ASP A 73 -9.81 -12.94 17.65
C ASP A 73 -8.37 -12.64 17.19
N TYR A 74 -7.43 -13.53 17.50
CA TYR A 74 -6.04 -13.42 17.07
C TYR A 74 -5.88 -13.50 15.54
N ALA A 75 -6.75 -14.24 14.85
CA ALA A 75 -6.78 -14.28 13.39
C ALA A 75 -7.20 -12.92 12.83
N VAL A 76 -8.33 -12.37 13.30
CA VAL A 76 -8.85 -11.06 12.87
C VAL A 76 -7.82 -9.95 13.15
N ASN A 77 -7.26 -9.93 14.37
CA ASN A 77 -6.24 -8.96 14.76
C ASN A 77 -4.99 -9.05 13.88
N LYS A 78 -4.59 -10.26 13.49
CA LYS A 78 -3.45 -10.45 12.60
C LYS A 78 -3.73 -9.92 11.20
N ILE A 79 -4.91 -10.20 10.63
CA ILE A 79 -5.31 -9.69 9.30
C ILE A 79 -5.27 -8.16 9.31
N ILE A 80 -5.89 -7.52 10.30
CA ILE A 80 -5.89 -6.06 10.47
C ILE A 80 -4.46 -5.51 10.51
N ARG A 81 -3.61 -6.10 11.35
CA ARG A 81 -2.23 -5.64 11.51
C ARG A 81 -1.41 -5.76 10.22
N VAL A 82 -1.50 -6.89 9.51
CA VAL A 82 -0.64 -7.12 8.33
C VAL A 82 -1.10 -6.34 7.10
N THR A 83 -2.38 -6.01 7.03
CA THR A 83 -2.99 -5.26 5.93
C THR A 83 -3.09 -3.77 6.19
N HIS A 84 -2.92 -3.35 7.44
CA HIS A 84 -3.23 -1.98 7.90
C HIS A 84 -4.64 -1.53 7.50
N CYS A 85 -5.61 -2.46 7.54
CA CYS A 85 -6.98 -2.22 7.12
C CYS A 85 -7.14 -1.80 5.64
N HIS A 86 -6.18 -2.15 4.77
CA HIS A 86 -6.30 -1.87 3.34
C HIS A 86 -7.39 -2.76 2.72
N PRO A 87 -8.47 -2.20 2.14
CA PRO A 87 -9.65 -2.97 1.73
C PRO A 87 -9.32 -4.17 0.83
N TYR A 88 -8.46 -3.96 -0.17
CA TYR A 88 -8.05 -5.03 -1.10
C TYR A 88 -7.29 -6.16 -0.39
N PHE A 89 -6.36 -5.84 0.51
CA PHE A 89 -5.54 -6.87 1.17
C PHE A 89 -6.32 -7.61 2.25
N VAL A 90 -7.24 -6.92 2.94
CA VAL A 90 -8.19 -7.58 3.85
C VAL A 90 -8.99 -8.62 3.07
N GLN A 91 -9.59 -8.22 1.94
CA GLN A 91 -10.39 -9.13 1.11
C GLN A 91 -9.57 -10.27 0.53
N LEU A 92 -8.35 -10.01 0.07
CA LEU A 92 -7.44 -11.04 -0.46
C LEU A 92 -7.17 -12.14 0.58
N ILE A 93 -6.81 -11.74 1.81
CA ILE A 93 -6.54 -12.71 2.88
C ILE A 93 -7.82 -13.44 3.28
N CYS A 94 -8.95 -12.74 3.40
CA CYS A 94 -10.25 -13.36 3.69
C CYS A 94 -10.64 -14.40 2.63
N TRP A 95 -10.48 -14.08 1.34
CA TRP A 95 -10.73 -15.00 0.24
C TRP A 95 -9.84 -16.24 0.33
N ALA A 96 -8.54 -16.06 0.58
CA ALA A 96 -7.61 -17.17 0.74
C ALA A 96 -7.95 -18.05 1.96
N LEU A 97 -8.32 -17.42 3.09
CA LEU A 97 -8.76 -18.13 4.30
C LEU A 97 -10.02 -18.96 4.08
N VAL A 98 -11.03 -18.39 3.44
CA VAL A 98 -12.28 -19.13 3.15
C VAL A 98 -11.98 -20.35 2.29
N ASN A 99 -11.15 -20.19 1.25
CA ASN A 99 -10.74 -21.33 0.40
C ASN A 99 -9.94 -22.37 1.17
N HIS A 100 -9.01 -21.95 2.02
CA HIS A 100 -8.21 -22.83 2.88
C HIS A 100 -9.10 -23.62 3.85
N CYS A 101 -9.99 -22.94 4.57
CA CYS A 101 -10.93 -23.58 5.50
C CYS A 101 -11.88 -24.55 4.80
N ASN A 102 -12.39 -24.19 3.62
CA ASN A 102 -13.21 -25.08 2.79
C ASN A 102 -12.44 -26.34 2.37
N ALA A 103 -11.19 -26.20 1.93
CA ALA A 103 -10.33 -27.33 1.57
C ALA A 103 -10.04 -28.26 2.76
N CYS A 104 -9.90 -27.68 3.97
CA CYS A 104 -9.76 -28.45 5.21
C CYS A 104 -11.08 -28.96 5.79
N GLN A 105 -12.23 -28.63 5.18
CA GLN A 105 -13.57 -28.93 5.70
C GLN A 105 -13.78 -28.43 7.14
N ARG A 106 -13.29 -27.24 7.45
CA ARG A 106 -13.42 -26.57 8.76
C ARG A 106 -14.21 -25.28 8.65
N ASN A 107 -14.91 -24.93 9.72
CA ASN A 107 -15.68 -23.69 9.88
C ASN A 107 -15.11 -22.78 10.97
N TYR A 108 -13.84 -22.95 11.33
CA TYR A 108 -13.14 -22.11 12.30
C TYR A 108 -11.73 -21.77 11.80
N ALA A 109 -11.44 -20.47 11.69
CA ALA A 109 -10.16 -19.94 11.23
C ALA A 109 -9.32 -19.44 12.42
N THR A 110 -8.11 -19.99 12.54
CA THR A 110 -7.14 -19.67 13.59
C THR A 110 -6.06 -18.72 13.08
N ILE A 111 -5.27 -18.14 14.01
CA ILE A 111 -4.08 -17.38 13.63
C ILE A 111 -3.07 -18.21 12.80
N ASN A 112 -3.03 -19.53 12.98
CA ASN A 112 -2.15 -20.41 12.20
C ASN A 112 -2.63 -20.55 10.75
N ASP A 113 -3.94 -20.59 10.54
CA ASP A 113 -4.52 -20.59 9.19
C ASP A 113 -4.17 -19.28 8.45
N VAL A 114 -4.19 -18.15 9.17
CA VAL A 114 -3.72 -16.85 8.65
C VAL A 114 -2.26 -16.91 8.24
N ASN A 115 -1.39 -17.54 9.03
CA ASN A 115 0.03 -17.68 8.67
C ASN A 115 0.21 -18.47 7.38
N THR A 116 -0.47 -19.61 7.29
CA THR A 116 -0.39 -20.49 6.12
C THR A 116 -0.80 -19.76 4.84
N VAL A 117 -1.95 -19.08 4.84
CA VAL A 117 -2.41 -18.37 3.63
C VAL A 117 -1.56 -17.15 3.32
N LEU A 118 -0.96 -16.51 4.32
CA LEU A 118 -0.05 -15.39 4.10
C LEU A 118 1.21 -15.86 3.37
N ASP A 119 1.78 -16.99 3.77
CA ASP A 119 2.94 -17.58 3.08
C ASP A 119 2.59 -17.92 1.63
N ASP A 120 1.40 -18.50 1.38
CA ASP A 120 0.92 -18.79 0.03
C ASP A 120 0.75 -17.52 -0.83
N ILE A 121 0.12 -16.48 -0.29
CA ILE A 121 -0.09 -15.18 -0.97
C ILE A 121 1.25 -14.53 -1.33
N LEU A 122 2.21 -14.58 -0.40
CA LEU A 122 3.52 -13.98 -0.61
C LEU A 122 4.29 -14.72 -1.70
N VAL A 123 4.28 -16.06 -1.68
CA VAL A 123 4.93 -16.91 -2.70
C VAL A 123 4.27 -16.76 -4.07
N ALA A 124 2.94 -16.66 -4.14
CA ALA A 124 2.21 -16.48 -5.39
C ALA A 124 2.54 -15.14 -6.07
N GLY A 125 3.00 -14.14 -5.30
CA GLY A 125 3.45 -12.85 -5.82
C GLY A 125 2.34 -12.08 -6.50
N GLU A 126 1.41 -11.52 -5.72
CA GLU A 126 0.29 -10.74 -6.25
C GLU A 126 0.71 -9.53 -7.10
N ALA A 127 -0.06 -9.29 -8.16
CA ALA A 127 0.17 -8.18 -9.10
C ALA A 127 0.19 -6.82 -8.38
N HIS A 128 -0.54 -6.68 -7.28
CA HIS A 128 -0.56 -5.44 -6.49
C HIS A 128 0.77 -5.18 -5.76
N PHE A 129 1.46 -6.21 -5.26
CA PHE A 129 2.79 -6.02 -4.65
C PHE A 129 3.82 -5.62 -5.72
N ALA A 130 3.77 -6.32 -6.86
CA ALA A 130 4.62 -6.00 -8.00
C ALA A 130 4.36 -4.58 -8.51
N TYR A 131 3.11 -4.12 -8.49
CA TYR A 131 2.74 -2.76 -8.89
C TYR A 131 3.44 -1.70 -8.02
N VAL A 132 3.39 -1.80 -6.69
CA VAL A 132 4.08 -0.87 -5.79
C VAL A 132 5.58 -0.78 -6.11
N TRP A 133 6.20 -1.94 -6.33
CA TRP A 133 7.62 -2.01 -6.71
C TRP A 133 7.89 -1.40 -8.09
N GLN A 134 7.07 -1.73 -9.10
CA GLN A 134 7.25 -1.27 -10.48
C GLN A 134 7.03 0.24 -10.63
N GLN A 135 6.08 0.81 -9.89
CA GLN A 135 5.84 2.27 -9.86
C GLN A 135 6.88 3.03 -9.04
N SER A 136 7.74 2.35 -8.29
CA SER A 136 8.84 2.98 -7.57
C SER A 136 10.04 3.22 -8.50
N SER A 137 10.68 4.37 -8.37
CA SER A 137 11.94 4.69 -9.04
C SER A 137 13.06 3.73 -8.60
N PRO A 138 14.18 3.62 -9.34
CA PRO A 138 15.32 2.80 -8.91
C PRO A 138 15.78 3.12 -7.48
N TRP A 139 15.85 4.41 -7.13
CA TRP A 139 16.24 4.86 -5.80
C TRP A 139 15.19 4.51 -4.73
N GLU A 140 13.91 4.68 -5.02
CA GLU A 140 12.84 4.29 -4.10
C GLU A 140 12.82 2.78 -3.86
N ARG A 141 13.07 1.97 -4.89
CA ARG A 141 13.20 0.51 -4.77
C ARG A 141 14.35 0.13 -3.84
N LEU A 142 15.48 0.82 -3.95
CA LEU A 142 16.61 0.63 -3.03
C LEU A 142 16.24 0.99 -1.60
N VAL A 143 15.62 2.15 -1.38
CA VAL A 143 15.15 2.59 -0.06
C VAL A 143 14.16 1.58 0.54
N LEU A 144 13.20 1.09 -0.25
CA LEU A 144 12.24 0.09 0.19
C LEU A 144 12.90 -1.25 0.53
N ALA A 145 13.85 -1.73 -0.29
CA ALA A 145 14.58 -2.97 -0.03
C ALA A 145 15.41 -2.87 1.25
N VAL A 146 16.14 -1.77 1.44
CA VAL A 146 16.92 -1.51 2.65
C VAL A 146 16.00 -1.45 3.87
N LEU A 147 14.91 -0.67 3.81
CA LEU A 147 13.96 -0.58 4.92
C LEU A 147 13.35 -1.95 5.25
N ALA A 148 12.91 -2.71 4.25
CA ALA A 148 12.34 -4.04 4.46
C ALA A 148 13.33 -4.99 5.17
N LYS A 149 14.63 -4.88 4.83
CA LYS A 149 15.73 -5.62 5.44
C LYS A 149 16.17 -5.06 6.79
N MET A 150 15.78 -3.86 7.21
CA MET A 150 16.08 -3.33 8.54
C MET A 150 15.00 -3.66 9.57
N LEU A 151 13.76 -3.76 9.12
CA LEU A 151 12.60 -4.03 9.97
C LEU A 151 12.48 -5.52 10.30
N ARG A 152 12.07 -5.82 11.53
CA ARG A 152 11.99 -7.18 12.09
C ARG A 152 10.83 -7.24 13.09
N PRO A 153 10.34 -8.44 13.47
CA PRO A 153 9.41 -8.55 14.59
C PRO A 153 9.95 -7.79 15.82
N GLY A 154 9.18 -6.82 16.33
CA GLY A 154 9.59 -5.95 17.45
C GLY A 154 10.29 -4.65 17.06
N LYS A 155 10.67 -4.45 15.79
CA LYS A 155 11.17 -3.19 15.23
C LYS A 155 10.43 -2.90 13.91
N ASP A 156 9.33 -2.15 14.02
CA ASP A 156 8.41 -1.82 12.92
C ASP A 156 8.71 -0.47 12.27
N TYR A 157 9.72 0.27 12.74
CA TYR A 157 10.20 1.51 12.13
C TYR A 157 11.73 1.57 12.04
N ALA A 158 12.22 2.44 11.14
CA ALA A 158 13.62 2.86 11.06
C ALA A 158 13.74 4.38 11.21
N LEU A 159 14.79 4.84 11.86
CA LEU A 159 15.13 6.27 11.90
C LEU A 159 15.81 6.69 10.59
N LEU A 160 15.65 7.97 10.22
CA LEU A 160 16.35 8.53 9.05
C LEU A 160 17.87 8.27 9.09
N SER A 161 18.50 8.45 10.25
CA SER A 161 19.95 8.21 10.41
C SER A 161 20.35 6.75 10.19
N GLU A 162 19.48 5.80 10.56
CA GLU A 162 19.74 4.38 10.31
C GLU A 162 19.61 4.05 8.83
N MET A 163 18.66 4.69 8.13
CA MET A 163 18.48 4.55 6.69
C MET A 163 19.68 5.12 5.91
N GLU A 164 20.14 6.32 6.28
CA GLU A 164 21.34 6.95 5.71
C GLU A 164 22.56 6.02 5.84
N GLN A 165 22.80 5.51 7.04
CA GLN A 165 23.92 4.61 7.30
C GLN A 165 23.82 3.29 6.52
N ALA A 166 22.63 2.71 6.42
CA ALA A 166 22.43 1.45 5.71
C ALA A 166 22.64 1.60 4.19
N LEU A 167 22.21 2.71 3.60
CA LEU A 167 22.43 3.02 2.19
C LEU A 167 23.93 3.25 1.89
N GLU A 168 24.62 3.98 2.76
CA GLU A 168 26.07 4.23 2.62
C GLU A 168 26.88 2.93 2.69
N VAL A 169 26.58 2.05 3.66
CA VAL A 169 27.22 0.72 3.78
C VAL A 169 26.93 -0.17 2.56
N GLY A 170 25.76 -0.02 1.95
CA GLY A 170 25.39 -0.69 0.71
C GLY A 170 26.14 -0.17 -0.53
N GLY A 171 26.95 0.88 -0.41
CA GLY A 171 27.68 1.47 -1.54
C GLY A 171 26.85 2.44 -2.39
N ALA A 172 25.67 2.85 -1.91
CA ALA A 172 24.84 3.85 -2.56
C ALA A 172 25.21 5.25 -2.06
N ILE A 173 25.60 6.14 -2.97
CA ILE A 173 25.95 7.53 -2.65
C ILE A 173 24.72 8.39 -2.91
N LEU A 174 23.97 8.70 -1.85
CA LEU A 174 22.87 9.65 -1.84
C LEU A 174 23.15 10.70 -0.78
N ASP A 175 22.85 11.95 -1.08
CA ASP A 175 22.83 12.95 -0.03
C ASP A 175 21.57 12.80 0.85
N LYS A 176 21.62 13.40 2.02
CA LYS A 176 20.51 13.36 2.99
C LYS A 176 19.21 13.94 2.43
N GLN A 177 19.28 14.97 1.61
CA GLN A 177 18.09 15.62 1.04
C GLN A 177 17.41 14.69 0.03
N GLU A 178 18.18 13.98 -0.79
CA GLU A 178 17.69 12.99 -1.75
C GLU A 178 17.01 11.79 -1.03
N VAL A 179 17.63 11.27 0.03
CA VAL A 179 17.01 10.20 0.85
C VAL A 179 15.67 10.67 1.42
N VAL A 180 15.63 11.88 1.98
CA VAL A 180 14.39 12.46 2.54
C VAL A 180 13.35 12.68 1.45
N GLN A 181 13.76 13.11 0.26
CA GLN A 181 12.86 13.30 -0.89
C GLN A 181 12.17 11.98 -1.26
N HIS A 182 12.93 10.92 -1.53
CA HIS A 182 12.36 9.62 -1.91
C HIS A 182 11.47 9.02 -0.81
N LEU A 183 11.86 9.18 0.45
CA LEU A 183 11.01 8.76 1.57
C LEU A 183 9.70 9.56 1.63
N ASN A 184 9.72 10.86 1.37
CA ASN A 184 8.51 11.67 1.33
C ASN A 184 7.62 11.32 0.10
N GLU A 185 8.21 11.04 -1.07
CA GLU A 185 7.49 10.56 -2.27
C GLU A 185 6.75 9.24 -1.99
N LEU A 186 7.41 8.31 -1.32
CA LEU A 186 6.79 7.06 -0.86
C LEU A 186 5.70 7.28 0.20
N CYS A 187 5.85 8.26 1.09
CA CYS A 187 4.81 8.64 2.04
C CYS A 187 3.60 9.30 1.36
N MET A 188 3.81 10.16 0.36
CA MET A 188 2.72 10.79 -0.39
C MET A 188 1.86 9.76 -1.14
N ARG A 189 2.46 8.63 -1.53
CA ARG A 189 1.77 7.49 -2.17
C ARG A 189 1.23 6.45 -1.19
N ASP A 190 1.19 6.77 0.11
CA ASP A 190 0.75 5.88 1.19
C ASP A 190 1.47 4.51 1.24
N VAL A 191 2.68 4.40 0.67
CA VAL A 191 3.51 3.20 0.76
C VAL A 191 4.17 3.13 2.15
N LEU A 192 4.67 4.28 2.60
CA LEU A 192 5.33 4.44 3.90
C LEU A 192 4.57 5.39 4.82
N GLY A 193 4.60 5.12 6.12
CA GLY A 193 4.17 6.02 7.18
C GLY A 193 5.36 6.78 7.77
N LYS A 194 5.13 8.03 8.17
CA LYS A 194 6.13 8.91 8.80
C LYS A 194 5.61 9.42 10.14
N GLU A 195 6.42 9.26 11.19
CA GLU A 195 6.14 9.77 12.53
C GLU A 195 7.31 10.61 13.05
N ALA A 196 7.01 11.72 13.73
CA ALA A 196 8.00 12.54 14.40
C ALA A 196 7.95 12.29 15.92
N ASN A 197 8.79 11.37 16.41
CA ASN A 197 8.88 11.05 17.84
C ASN A 197 10.35 10.86 18.27
N GLY A 198 10.97 11.92 18.76
CA GLY A 198 12.41 11.96 19.08
C GLY A 198 13.32 11.80 17.85
N GLY A 199 12.76 11.91 16.64
CA GLY A 199 13.42 11.68 15.36
C GLY A 199 12.38 11.36 14.28
N LEU A 200 12.77 11.44 13.00
CA LEU A 200 11.93 11.01 11.87
C LEU A 200 11.96 9.48 11.77
N ARG A 201 10.81 8.85 11.99
CA ARG A 201 10.62 7.40 11.92
C ARG A 201 9.82 7.05 10.68
N TYR A 202 10.28 6.05 9.94
CA TYR A 202 9.64 5.55 8.74
C TYR A 202 9.29 4.08 8.92
N ARG A 203 8.07 3.72 8.51
CA ARG A 203 7.53 2.35 8.57
C ARG A 203 6.78 2.04 7.28
N PHE A 204 6.64 0.76 6.94
CA PHE A 204 5.67 0.38 5.91
C PHE A 204 4.26 0.61 6.44
N GLN A 205 3.38 1.20 5.62
CA GLN A 205 1.95 1.22 5.98
C GLN A 205 1.41 -0.20 5.97
N ILE A 206 1.69 -0.95 4.90
CA ILE A 206 1.20 -2.31 4.71
C ILE A 206 2.35 -3.29 4.94
N GLU A 207 2.31 -3.98 6.06
CA GLU A 207 3.31 -4.99 6.44
C GLU A 207 3.43 -6.12 5.40
N LEU A 208 2.33 -6.46 4.72
CA LEU A 208 2.34 -7.46 3.65
C LEU A 208 3.24 -7.06 2.47
N VAL A 209 3.28 -5.78 2.12
CA VAL A 209 4.20 -5.25 1.08
C VAL A 209 5.64 -5.38 1.54
N ARG A 210 5.93 -5.07 2.80
CA ARG A 210 7.26 -5.25 3.39
C ARG A 210 7.72 -6.70 3.29
N LEU A 211 6.88 -7.64 3.73
CA LEU A 211 7.17 -9.07 3.72
C LEU A 211 7.45 -9.56 2.30
N TRP A 212 6.65 -9.13 1.32
CA TRP A 212 6.86 -9.51 -0.08
C TRP A 212 8.19 -8.99 -0.62
N ILE A 213 8.53 -7.71 -0.36
CA ILE A 213 9.82 -7.12 -0.77
C ILE A 213 10.99 -7.86 -0.12
N ASP A 214 10.91 -8.12 1.19
CA ASP A 214 11.96 -8.82 1.94
C ASP A 214 12.22 -10.24 1.38
N GLN A 215 11.17 -10.93 0.92
CA GLN A 215 11.29 -12.28 0.35
C GLN A 215 11.76 -12.30 -1.11
N HIS A 216 11.36 -11.32 -1.94
CA HIS A 216 11.54 -11.36 -3.40
C HIS A 216 12.59 -10.41 -3.96
N LYS A 217 13.08 -9.45 -3.17
CA LYS A 217 13.99 -8.41 -3.63
C LYS A 217 15.26 -8.40 -2.79
N SER A 218 16.40 -8.35 -3.48
CA SER A 218 17.70 -8.19 -2.86
C SER A 218 18.15 -6.73 -2.90
N ILE A 219 19.00 -6.35 -1.95
CA ILE A 219 19.58 -4.99 -1.93
C ILE A 219 20.56 -4.86 -3.11
N GLU A 220 21.29 -5.92 -3.43
CA GLU A 220 22.26 -5.97 -4.52
C GLU A 220 21.62 -5.71 -5.89
N GLU A 221 20.46 -6.33 -6.17
CA GLU A 221 19.68 -6.07 -7.38
C GLU A 221 19.20 -4.62 -7.44
N ALA A 222 18.73 -4.08 -6.31
CA ALA A 222 18.24 -2.71 -6.26
C ALA A 222 19.38 -1.70 -6.50
N ILE A 223 20.58 -1.94 -5.93
CA ILE A 223 21.77 -1.11 -6.17
C ILE A 223 22.15 -1.14 -7.66
N ALA A 224 22.20 -2.32 -8.28
CA ALA A 224 22.54 -2.45 -9.69
C ALA A 224 21.57 -1.66 -10.61
N GLY A 225 20.28 -1.62 -10.25
CA GLY A 225 19.27 -0.85 -10.97
C GLY A 225 19.50 0.67 -10.91
N VAL A 226 20.07 1.17 -9.81
CA VAL A 226 20.41 2.59 -9.68
C VAL A 226 21.66 2.95 -10.49
N THR A 227 22.71 2.12 -10.45
CA THR A 227 23.99 2.40 -11.14
C THR A 227 23.88 2.38 -12.68
N THR A 228 22.78 1.82 -13.21
CA THR A 228 22.52 1.71 -14.65
C THR A 228 21.71 2.89 -15.21
N THR A 229 21.21 3.78 -14.35
CA THR A 229 20.38 4.95 -14.72
C THR A 229 21.24 6.21 -14.80
#